data_AF-A0A6A5XJI1-F1
#
_entry.id   AF-A0A6A5XJI1-F1
#
_cell.length_a   1.000
_cell.length_b   1.000
_cell.length_c   1.000
_cell.angle_alpha   90.00
_cell.angle_beta   90.00
_cell.angle_gamma   90.00
#
_symmetry.space_group_name_H-M   'P 1'
#
loop_
_entity.id
_entity.type
_entity.pdbx_description
1 polymer ?
#
loop_
_entity_poly.entity_id
_entity_poly.type
_entity_poly.pdbx_seq_one_letter_code
_entity_poly.pdbx_strand_id
1 'polypeptide(L)'
;MDQSQNPYISHILPVAYEDELMMHVVLAVSGAHLSHKLPNVPSLGRATQQHYSYVLRSLQSEIQHCFSRDTKRVICLLFVAALLCVYEVLAGSTYKVLSFHLRAIKQGLRHLRDVGYSIPARANETEKILHFICEGYSYMEFCNLITPTPQVSIPSDFIPIVSSLLGQSIAQPLSPVFGGSRLLFELIPQANALLYLRLTEQAEGHVEPTSSFMHKHAELSSAIEAWKMALPIDDSNGSHSLGTEQAYLSAWAQSSMVAECIRNALRIYMMAAFLGSQPPTPDIELAIQHEVLAFAQTSRAIMDTSCASIILWALIVVATCTRDDFLRREIIYSLDNSRFQMRHLGLVRQALVLLWADASSGAFGPYGLQLVMEKNNIGFCIF
;
A
#
# COMPACT_ATOMS: atom_id res chain seq x y z
N MET A 1 -13.40 -12.93 12.71
CA MET A 1 -12.27 -12.56 13.59
C MET A 1 -12.82 -12.35 14.98
N ASP A 2 -12.21 -12.97 15.98
CA ASP A 2 -12.49 -12.67 17.38
C ASP A 2 -12.08 -11.21 17.65
N GLN A 3 -12.97 -10.39 18.20
CA GLN A 3 -12.73 -8.94 18.39
C GLN A 3 -11.55 -8.66 19.34
N SER A 4 -11.18 -9.65 20.15
CA SER A 4 -10.05 -9.64 21.09
C SER A 4 -8.66 -9.52 20.43
N GLN A 5 -8.54 -9.74 19.11
CA GLN A 5 -7.26 -9.71 18.38
C GLN A 5 -7.08 -8.48 17.46
N ASN A 6 -8.05 -7.56 17.38
CA ASN A 6 -7.92 -6.39 16.52
C ASN A 6 -7.01 -5.33 17.18
N PRO A 7 -5.82 -5.01 16.62
CA PRO A 7 -4.88 -4.08 17.23
C PRO A 7 -5.45 -2.66 17.39
N TYR A 8 -6.39 -2.26 16.53
CA TYR A 8 -7.10 -0.99 16.66
C TYR A 8 -8.01 -0.94 17.90
N ILE A 9 -8.52 -2.08 18.35
CA ILE A 9 -9.37 -2.15 19.55
C ILE A 9 -8.52 -2.45 20.78
N SER A 10 -7.61 -3.42 20.70
CA SER A 10 -6.83 -3.89 21.85
C SER A 10 -5.68 -2.96 22.24
N HIS A 11 -5.10 -2.21 21.30
CA HIS A 11 -3.95 -1.34 21.56
C HIS A 11 -4.27 0.14 21.35
N ILE A 12 -5.02 0.50 20.31
CA ILE A 12 -5.21 1.91 19.94
C ILE A 12 -6.26 2.60 20.82
N LEU A 13 -7.41 1.96 21.08
CA LEU A 13 -8.46 2.57 21.91
C LEU A 13 -8.03 2.86 23.36
N PRO A 14 -7.31 1.96 24.07
CA PRO A 14 -6.82 2.27 25.41
C PRO A 14 -5.92 3.50 25.45
N VAL A 15 -4.98 3.61 24.49
CA VAL A 15 -4.09 4.78 24.38
C VAL A 15 -4.88 6.05 24.06
N ALA A 16 -5.87 5.95 23.17
CA ALA A 16 -6.75 7.07 22.84
C ALA A 16 -7.54 7.59 24.05
N TYR A 17 -7.93 6.72 24.98
CA TYR A 17 -8.65 7.12 26.17
C TYR A 17 -7.80 7.96 27.14
N GLU A 18 -6.47 7.77 27.12
CA GLU A 18 -5.53 8.45 28.02
C GLU A 18 -4.85 9.68 27.38
N ASP A 19 -4.80 9.77 26.05
CA ASP A 19 -4.16 10.87 25.31
C ASP A 19 -5.16 11.62 24.41
N GLU A 20 -5.34 12.92 24.69
CA GLU A 20 -6.29 13.77 23.97
C GLU A 20 -5.98 13.87 22.47
N LEU A 21 -4.71 14.03 22.09
CA LEU A 21 -4.30 14.10 20.69
C LEU A 21 -4.64 12.79 19.96
N MET A 22 -4.41 11.66 20.63
CA MET A 22 -4.74 10.35 20.12
C MET A 22 -6.26 10.16 19.93
N MET A 23 -7.08 10.59 20.89
CA MET A 23 -8.55 10.58 20.75
C MET A 23 -9.00 11.39 19.54
N HIS A 24 -8.48 12.61 19.38
CA HIS A 24 -8.84 13.48 18.27
C HIS A 24 -8.49 12.87 16.90
N VAL A 25 -7.36 12.18 16.76
CA VAL A 25 -7.01 11.52 15.49
C VAL A 25 -7.88 10.28 15.22
N VAL A 26 -8.22 9.49 16.25
CA VAL A 26 -9.16 8.36 16.11
C VAL A 26 -10.54 8.84 15.66
N LEU A 27 -11.04 9.94 16.24
CA LEU A 27 -12.30 10.55 15.84
C LEU A 27 -12.26 11.12 14.42
N ALA A 28 -11.14 11.72 14.01
CA ALA A 28 -10.96 12.20 12.63
C ALA A 28 -10.98 11.04 11.62
N VAL A 29 -10.22 9.97 11.87
CA VAL A 29 -10.17 8.77 11.00
C VAL A 29 -11.55 8.11 10.89
N SER A 30 -12.20 7.87 12.04
CA SER A 30 -13.53 7.25 12.10
C SER A 30 -14.58 8.12 11.41
N GLY A 31 -14.52 9.43 11.65
CA GLY A 31 -15.39 10.42 11.02
C GLY A 31 -15.22 10.49 9.50
N ALA A 32 -14.00 10.34 8.98
CA ALA A 32 -13.75 10.32 7.54
C ALA A 32 -14.44 9.13 6.85
N HIS A 33 -14.33 7.93 7.43
CA HIS A 33 -15.03 6.75 6.90
C HIS A 33 -16.54 6.88 7.03
N LEU A 34 -17.03 7.28 8.20
CA LEU A 34 -18.47 7.37 8.46
C LEU A 34 -19.15 8.47 7.62
N SER A 35 -18.46 9.60 7.39
CA SER A 35 -18.96 10.68 6.53
C SER A 35 -19.19 10.22 5.10
N HIS A 36 -18.36 9.28 4.60
CA HIS A 36 -18.56 8.69 3.27
C HIS A 36 -19.80 7.77 3.24
N LYS A 37 -20.02 6.98 4.30
CA LYS A 37 -21.19 6.09 4.41
C LYS A 37 -22.51 6.84 4.61
N LEU A 38 -22.45 8.00 5.27
CA LEU A 38 -23.61 8.81 5.63
C LEU A 38 -23.52 10.21 5.01
N PRO A 39 -23.58 10.34 3.67
CA PRO A 39 -23.42 11.63 2.99
C PRO A 39 -24.52 12.65 3.34
N ASN A 40 -25.66 12.17 3.83
CA ASN A 40 -26.82 13.00 4.19
C ASN A 40 -26.71 13.68 5.56
N VAL A 41 -25.57 13.57 6.26
CA VAL A 41 -25.36 14.16 7.59
C VAL A 41 -24.20 15.19 7.54
N PRO A 42 -24.44 16.43 7.07
CA PRO A 42 -23.38 17.44 6.92
C PRO A 42 -22.68 17.84 8.22
N SER A 43 -23.35 17.68 9.38
CA SER A 43 -22.74 17.92 10.69
C SER A 43 -21.58 16.99 10.98
N LEU A 44 -21.64 15.74 10.49
CA LEU A 44 -20.59 14.74 10.70
C LEU A 44 -19.29 15.12 9.97
N GLY A 45 -19.40 15.57 8.71
CA GLY A 45 -18.25 16.05 7.95
C GLY A 45 -17.57 17.26 8.61
N ARG A 46 -18.36 18.20 9.16
CA ARG A 46 -17.84 19.36 9.90
C ARG A 46 -17.13 18.95 11.20
N ALA A 47 -17.74 18.06 11.99
CA ALA A 47 -17.12 17.56 13.22
C ALA A 47 -15.79 16.83 12.92
N THR A 48 -15.78 15.99 11.88
CA THR A 48 -14.57 15.30 11.39
C THR A 48 -13.45 16.28 11.06
N GLN A 49 -13.76 17.35 10.31
CA GLN A 49 -12.78 18.38 9.95
C GLN A 49 -12.28 19.16 11.17
N GLN A 50 -13.12 19.38 12.18
CA GLN A 50 -12.71 20.04 13.43
C GLN A 50 -11.69 19.19 14.20
N HIS A 51 -11.93 17.88 14.33
CA HIS A 51 -10.97 16.97 14.95
C HIS A 51 -9.67 16.91 14.16
N TYR A 52 -9.72 16.75 12.83
CA TYR A 52 -8.53 16.78 11.97
C TYR A 52 -7.72 18.08 12.13
N SER A 53 -8.39 19.23 12.10
CA SER A 53 -7.75 20.54 12.28
C SER A 53 -7.17 20.74 13.67
N TYR A 54 -7.75 20.11 14.70
CA TYR A 54 -7.17 20.07 16.04
C TYR A 54 -5.86 19.28 16.02
N VAL A 55 -5.88 18.06 15.47
CA VAL A 55 -4.69 17.18 15.40
C VAL A 55 -3.53 17.87 14.71
N LEU A 56 -3.75 18.53 13.56
CA LEU A 56 -2.68 19.23 12.85
C LEU A 56 -2.06 20.37 13.67
N ARG A 57 -2.88 21.18 14.35
CA ARG A 57 -2.39 22.29 15.20
C ARG A 57 -1.63 21.76 16.41
N SER A 58 -2.15 20.73 17.06
CA SER A 58 -1.51 20.10 18.21
C SER A 58 -0.20 19.43 17.82
N LEU A 59 -0.15 18.69 16.70
CA LEU A 59 1.10 18.14 16.17
C LEU A 59 2.14 19.23 15.88
N GLN A 60 1.73 20.34 15.27
CA GLN A 60 2.63 21.44 15.00
C GLN A 60 3.21 22.02 16.30
N SER A 61 2.38 22.24 17.31
CA SER A 61 2.79 22.69 18.64
C SER A 61 3.75 21.70 19.30
N GLU A 62 3.41 20.42 19.28
CA GLU A 62 4.23 19.34 19.84
C GLU A 62 5.60 19.27 19.17
N ILE A 63 5.66 19.30 17.83
CA ILE A 63 6.92 19.27 17.08
C ILE A 63 7.80 20.48 17.43
N GLN A 64 7.22 21.66 17.66
CA GLN A 64 7.96 22.85 18.07
C GLN A 64 8.53 22.75 19.48
N HIS A 65 7.88 22.00 20.37
CA HIS A 65 8.26 21.84 21.78
C HIS A 65 8.97 20.51 22.09
N CYS A 66 9.01 19.58 21.15
CA CYS A 66 9.57 18.24 21.37
C CYS A 66 11.08 18.33 21.56
N PHE A 67 11.56 18.03 22.78
CA PHE A 67 12.97 17.74 23.02
C PHE A 67 13.32 16.42 22.33
N SER A 68 14.35 16.43 21.49
CA SER A 68 14.80 15.32 20.63
C SER A 68 15.19 14.02 21.37
N ARG A 69 15.07 13.95 22.69
CA ARG A 69 15.48 12.78 23.49
C ARG A 69 14.34 11.93 24.06
N ASP A 70 13.08 12.41 24.01
CA ASP A 70 11.94 11.58 24.47
C ASP A 70 11.46 10.66 23.33
N THR A 71 12.01 9.45 23.30
CA THR A 71 11.66 8.44 22.28
C THR A 71 10.21 7.99 22.36
N LYS A 72 9.60 7.94 23.56
CA LYS A 72 8.19 7.55 23.71
C LYS A 72 7.29 8.61 23.10
N ARG A 73 7.57 9.90 23.33
CA ARG A 73 6.82 10.98 22.71
C ARG A 73 6.97 10.95 21.19
N VAL A 74 8.17 10.72 20.67
CA VAL A 74 8.40 10.56 19.23
C VAL A 74 7.57 9.40 18.66
N ILE A 75 7.54 8.24 19.32
CA ILE A 75 6.72 7.09 18.86
C ILE A 75 5.23 7.44 18.86
N CYS A 76 4.74 8.17 19.87
CA CYS A 76 3.34 8.64 19.89
C CYS A 76 3.03 9.57 18.71
N LEU A 77 3.92 10.53 18.41
CA LEU A 77 3.75 11.45 17.28
C LEU A 77 3.80 10.71 15.94
N LEU A 78 4.69 9.72 15.80
CA LEU A 78 4.74 8.82 14.65
C LEU A 78 3.43 8.05 14.49
N PHE A 79 2.84 7.61 15.60
CA PHE A 79 1.58 6.89 15.57
C PHE A 79 0.41 7.78 15.11
N VAL A 80 0.33 9.01 15.63
CA VAL A 80 -0.64 10.01 15.16
C VAL A 80 -0.45 10.29 13.67
N ALA A 81 0.79 10.45 13.20
CA ALA A 81 1.08 10.66 11.78
C ALA A 81 0.65 9.46 10.92
N ALA A 82 0.83 8.22 11.39
CA ALA A 82 0.37 7.02 10.70
C ALA A 82 -1.16 6.97 10.59
N LEU A 83 -1.88 7.36 11.65
CA LEU A 83 -3.34 7.48 11.59
C LEU A 83 -3.80 8.62 10.67
N LEU A 84 -3.05 9.72 10.58
CA LEU A 84 -3.31 10.76 9.58
C LEU A 84 -3.13 10.26 8.15
N CYS A 85 -2.18 9.38 7.87
CA CYS A 85 -2.10 8.72 6.56
C CYS A 85 -3.38 7.95 6.22
N VAL A 86 -3.92 7.18 7.18
CA VAL A 86 -5.20 6.46 7.02
C VAL A 86 -6.35 7.45 6.80
N TYR A 87 -6.37 8.57 7.55
CA TYR A 87 -7.34 9.64 7.34
C TYR A 87 -7.29 10.17 5.90
N GLU A 88 -6.12 10.46 5.34
CA GLU A 88 -6.00 10.99 3.98
C GLU A 88 -6.60 10.03 2.95
N VAL A 89 -6.36 8.72 3.09
CA VAL A 89 -6.92 7.69 2.21
C VAL A 89 -8.45 7.62 2.34
N LEU A 90 -8.99 7.65 3.56
CA LEU A 90 -10.43 7.61 3.80
C LEU A 90 -11.13 8.90 3.36
N ALA A 91 -10.47 10.05 3.53
CA ALA A 91 -10.94 11.34 3.08
C ALA A 91 -10.91 11.47 1.55
N GLY A 92 -10.20 10.59 0.84
CA GLY A 92 -10.01 10.65 -0.61
C GLY A 92 -9.09 11.79 -1.04
N SER A 93 -8.09 12.08 -0.22
CA SER A 93 -7.07 13.08 -0.50
C SER A 93 -6.13 12.63 -1.64
N THR A 94 -5.37 13.57 -2.19
CA THR A 94 -4.35 13.25 -3.19
C THR A 94 -3.10 12.65 -2.53
N TYR A 95 -2.33 11.86 -3.27
CA TYR A 95 -1.05 11.33 -2.80
C TYR A 95 -0.10 12.42 -2.30
N LYS A 96 -0.15 13.64 -2.86
CA LYS A 96 0.66 14.78 -2.40
C LYS A 96 0.46 15.05 -0.90
N VAL A 97 -0.79 15.04 -0.43
CA VAL A 97 -1.10 15.28 1.00
C VAL A 97 -0.58 14.13 1.86
N LEU A 98 -0.88 12.89 1.46
CA LEU A 98 -0.38 11.68 2.12
C LEU A 98 1.17 11.68 2.23
N SER A 99 1.86 12.11 1.18
CA SER A 99 3.32 12.14 1.12
C SER A 99 3.97 13.04 2.17
N PHE A 100 3.27 14.07 2.66
CA PHE A 100 3.77 14.91 3.74
C PHE A 100 3.79 14.15 5.07
N HIS A 101 2.76 13.37 5.37
CA HIS A 101 2.70 12.53 6.58
C HIS A 101 3.69 11.38 6.50
N LEU A 102 3.78 10.69 5.36
CA LEU A 102 4.79 9.65 5.14
C LEU A 102 6.21 10.21 5.33
N ARG A 103 6.49 11.39 4.77
CA ARG A 103 7.78 12.06 4.99
C ARG A 103 8.04 12.36 6.47
N ALA A 104 7.04 12.83 7.22
CA ALA A 104 7.17 13.08 8.65
C ALA A 104 7.48 11.78 9.43
N ILE A 105 6.77 10.69 9.12
CA ILE A 105 7.00 9.36 9.71
C ILE A 105 8.44 8.92 9.46
N LYS A 106 8.88 8.99 8.21
CA LYS A 106 10.24 8.62 7.83
C LYS A 106 11.31 9.44 8.58
N GLN A 107 11.11 10.74 8.77
CA GLN A 107 12.06 11.56 9.54
C GLN A 107 12.07 11.17 11.03
N GLY A 108 10.92 10.89 11.64
CA GLY A 108 10.89 10.42 13.02
C GLY A 108 11.52 9.03 13.18
N LEU A 109 11.35 8.12 12.23
CA LEU A 109 12.04 6.81 12.22
C LEU A 109 13.56 6.97 12.07
N ARG A 110 14.03 7.88 11.21
CA ARG A 110 15.45 8.24 11.10
C ARG A 110 16.00 8.77 12.42
N HIS A 111 15.26 9.67 13.05
CA HIS A 111 15.62 10.23 14.35
C HIS A 111 15.76 9.13 15.42
N LEU A 112 14.80 8.20 15.51
CA LEU A 112 14.88 7.06 16.44
C LEU A 112 16.14 6.20 16.20
N ARG A 113 16.46 5.92 14.93
CA ARG A 113 17.69 5.21 14.57
C ARG A 113 18.93 5.98 15.01
N ASP A 114 18.97 7.29 14.75
CA ASP A 114 20.15 8.13 14.99
C ASP A 114 20.42 8.33 16.48
N VAL A 115 19.39 8.28 17.34
CA VAL A 115 19.56 8.24 18.80
C VAL A 115 19.87 6.84 19.35
N GLY A 116 20.06 5.84 18.48
CA GLY A 116 20.41 4.47 18.86
C GLY A 116 19.25 3.66 19.42
N TYR A 117 18.00 4.05 19.15
CA TYR A 117 16.84 3.28 19.58
C TYR A 117 16.78 1.95 18.82
N SER A 118 16.55 0.87 19.55
CA SER A 118 16.31 -0.46 18.99
C SER A 118 15.19 -1.14 19.75
N ILE A 119 14.35 -1.90 19.05
CA ILE A 119 13.24 -2.62 19.68
C ILE A 119 13.81 -3.81 20.46
N PRO A 120 13.56 -3.91 21.78
CA PRO A 120 14.00 -5.05 22.59
C PRO A 120 13.33 -6.35 22.14
N ALA A 121 13.99 -7.49 22.39
CA ALA A 121 13.46 -8.82 22.05
C ALA A 121 12.11 -9.14 22.73
N ARG A 122 11.80 -8.48 23.86
CA ARG A 122 10.47 -8.49 24.49
C ARG A 122 9.83 -7.12 24.31
N ALA A 123 9.07 -6.96 23.24
CA ALA A 123 8.34 -5.74 22.94
C ALA A 123 7.21 -5.50 23.95
N ASN A 124 7.23 -4.34 24.61
CA ASN A 124 6.08 -3.76 25.28
C ASN A 124 5.10 -3.19 24.24
N GLU A 125 3.97 -2.66 24.71
CA GLU A 125 2.90 -2.13 23.85
C GLU A 125 3.37 -1.00 22.92
N THR A 126 4.29 -0.14 23.37
CA THR A 126 4.85 0.97 22.56
C THR A 126 5.69 0.42 21.40
N GLU A 127 6.45 -0.64 21.61
CA GLU A 127 7.23 -1.25 20.52
C GLU A 127 6.35 -2.04 19.55
N LYS A 128 5.27 -2.68 20.01
CA LYS A 128 4.27 -3.30 19.10
C LYS A 128 3.63 -2.25 18.19
N ILE A 129 3.30 -1.07 18.73
CA ILE A 129 2.81 0.08 17.95
C ILE A 129 3.87 0.52 16.94
N LEU A 130 5.15 0.60 17.31
CA LEU A 130 6.22 0.95 16.38
C LEU A 130 6.37 -0.06 15.24
N HIS A 131 6.29 -1.37 15.53
CA HIS A 131 6.23 -2.41 14.48
C HIS A 131 5.07 -2.17 13.52
N PHE A 132 3.87 -1.93 14.06
CA PHE A 132 2.68 -1.65 13.26
C PHE A 132 2.83 -0.39 12.39
N ILE A 133 3.43 0.68 12.91
CA ILE A 133 3.73 1.90 12.15
C ILE A 133 4.70 1.61 11.01
N CYS A 134 5.77 0.86 11.26
CA CYS A 134 6.74 0.50 10.23
C CYS A 134 6.11 -0.33 9.10
N GLU A 135 5.26 -1.30 9.43
CA GLU A 135 4.55 -2.10 8.43
C GLU A 135 3.55 -1.26 7.65
N GLY A 136 2.70 -0.48 8.33
CA GLY A 136 1.70 0.38 7.69
C GLY A 136 2.32 1.47 6.82
N TYR A 137 3.41 2.11 7.27
CA TYR A 137 4.19 3.02 6.44
C TYR A 137 4.69 2.32 5.19
N SER A 138 5.33 1.15 5.33
CA SER A 138 5.93 0.43 4.21
C SER A 138 4.86 0.09 3.18
N TYR A 139 3.72 -0.42 3.64
CA TYR A 139 2.59 -0.74 2.78
C TYR A 139 2.07 0.48 2.02
N MET A 140 1.81 1.59 2.73
CA MET A 140 1.33 2.82 2.11
C MET A 140 2.36 3.42 1.14
N GLU A 141 3.64 3.39 1.47
CA GLU A 141 4.69 3.88 0.57
C GLU A 141 4.73 3.04 -0.72
N PHE A 142 4.69 1.71 -0.61
CA PHE A 142 4.78 0.81 -1.77
C PHE A 142 3.52 0.83 -2.63
N CYS A 143 2.34 0.68 -2.03
CA CYS A 143 1.07 0.58 -2.76
C CYS A 143 0.65 1.88 -3.43
N ASN A 144 1.24 3.02 -3.07
CA ASN A 144 0.94 4.29 -3.75
C ASN A 144 1.87 4.57 -4.94
N LEU A 145 2.82 3.68 -5.25
CA LEU A 145 3.69 3.75 -6.43
C LEU A 145 3.04 3.07 -7.64
N ILE A 146 1.88 3.59 -8.05
CA ILE A 146 1.14 3.10 -9.21
C ILE A 146 1.60 3.81 -10.48
N THR A 147 1.72 5.13 -10.46
CA THR A 147 2.13 5.95 -11.60
C THR A 147 3.64 6.21 -11.57
N PRO A 148 4.30 6.41 -12.73
CA PRO A 148 5.73 6.76 -12.77
C PRO A 148 6.05 7.92 -11.84
N THR A 149 6.97 7.70 -10.88
CA THR A 149 7.37 8.74 -9.93
C THR A 149 8.88 8.94 -10.01
N PRO A 150 9.39 10.18 -10.03
CA PRO A 150 10.82 10.43 -10.01
C PRO A 150 11.48 9.76 -8.80
N GLN A 151 12.61 9.07 -9.04
CA GLN A 151 13.36 8.29 -8.04
C GLN A 151 13.75 9.08 -6.77
N VAL A 152 13.73 10.42 -6.81
CA VAL A 152 13.94 11.31 -5.65
C VAL A 152 12.97 10.99 -4.48
N SER A 153 11.85 10.32 -4.77
CA SER A 153 10.81 9.98 -3.80
C SER A 153 11.02 8.68 -3.02
N ILE A 154 11.82 7.71 -3.52
CA ILE A 154 12.05 6.42 -2.83
C ILE A 154 13.51 6.34 -2.39
N PRO A 155 13.80 6.55 -1.10
CA PRO A 155 15.16 6.45 -0.60
C PRO A 155 15.52 4.99 -0.41
N SER A 156 16.58 4.57 -1.09
CA SER A 156 17.33 3.34 -0.83
C SER A 156 17.55 3.08 0.67
N ASP A 157 17.62 4.14 1.49
CA ASP A 157 17.91 4.06 2.93
C ASP A 157 16.74 3.57 3.80
N PHE A 158 15.50 3.49 3.31
CA PHE A 158 14.35 3.19 4.18
C PHE A 158 14.33 1.76 4.70
N ILE A 159 14.56 0.77 3.83
CA ILE A 159 14.66 -0.64 4.24
C ILE A 159 15.75 -0.80 5.32
N PRO A 160 16.96 -0.24 5.16
CA PRO A 160 17.96 -0.20 6.23
C PRO A 160 17.49 0.44 7.54
N ILE A 161 16.72 1.54 7.50
CA ILE A 161 16.19 2.20 8.71
C ILE A 161 15.25 1.27 9.45
N VAL A 162 14.29 0.66 8.76
CA VAL A 162 13.32 -0.27 9.37
C VAL A 162 14.03 -1.51 9.90
N SER A 163 14.93 -2.11 9.12
CA SER A 163 15.71 -3.27 9.54
C SER A 163 16.56 -2.99 10.77
N SER A 164 17.15 -1.79 10.87
CA SER A 164 17.89 -1.36 12.05
C SER A 164 17.01 -1.19 13.29
N LEU A 165 15.78 -0.68 13.13
CA LEU A 165 14.85 -0.46 14.25
C LEU A 165 14.20 -1.75 14.72
N LEU A 166 13.78 -2.62 13.79
CA LEU A 166 13.07 -3.87 14.07
C LEU A 166 14.01 -5.05 14.41
N GLY A 167 15.33 -4.89 14.20
CA GLY A 167 16.31 -5.96 14.37
C GLY A 167 16.09 -7.14 13.41
N GLN A 168 16.61 -8.32 13.76
CA GLN A 168 16.43 -9.56 12.96
C GLN A 168 14.99 -10.11 12.97
N SER A 169 14.02 -9.40 13.56
CA SER A 169 12.60 -9.78 13.63
C SER A 169 11.84 -9.65 12.29
N ILE A 170 12.55 -9.46 11.18
CA ILE A 170 11.99 -9.47 9.81
C ILE A 170 11.45 -10.87 9.45
N ALA A 171 11.81 -11.91 10.21
CA ALA A 171 11.42 -13.29 10.00
C ALA A 171 10.03 -13.68 10.58
N GLN A 172 9.11 -12.73 10.77
CA GLN A 172 7.72 -13.13 11.09
C GLN A 172 7.03 -13.64 9.80
N PRO A 173 6.54 -14.90 9.79
CA PRO A 173 6.19 -15.60 8.55
C PRO A 173 4.94 -15.04 7.86
N LEU A 174 4.10 -14.26 8.54
CA LEU A 174 2.85 -13.73 7.98
C LEU A 174 2.52 -12.35 8.58
N SER A 175 3.11 -11.27 8.04
CA SER A 175 2.58 -9.93 8.34
C SER A 175 1.14 -9.84 7.82
N PRO A 176 0.14 -9.51 8.67
CA PRO A 176 -1.25 -9.38 8.25
C PRO A 176 -1.45 -8.28 7.20
N VAL A 177 -0.61 -7.23 7.24
CA VAL A 177 -0.65 -6.09 6.33
C VAL A 177 -0.29 -6.51 4.90
N PHE A 178 0.68 -7.42 4.76
CA PHE A 178 1.18 -7.88 3.46
C PHE A 178 0.67 -9.26 3.05
N GLY A 179 -0.19 -9.90 3.85
CA GLY A 179 -0.69 -11.26 3.59
C GLY A 179 0.44 -12.27 3.38
N GLY A 180 1.53 -12.16 4.14
CA GLY A 180 2.70 -13.05 4.01
C GLY A 180 3.58 -12.84 2.78
N SER A 181 3.31 -11.81 1.96
CA SER A 181 4.00 -11.59 0.69
C SER A 181 4.83 -10.30 0.66
N ARG A 182 5.25 -9.80 1.83
CA ARG A 182 5.98 -8.53 2.00
C ARG A 182 7.13 -8.34 1.01
N LEU A 183 7.94 -9.36 0.79
CA LEU A 183 9.09 -9.28 -0.12
C LEU A 183 8.68 -8.99 -1.57
N LEU A 184 7.49 -9.40 -2.02
CA LEU A 184 6.95 -9.00 -3.33
C LEU A 184 6.59 -7.51 -3.35
N PHE A 185 6.01 -6.98 -2.27
CA PHE A 185 5.70 -5.55 -2.18
C PHE A 185 6.97 -4.69 -2.19
N GLU A 186 8.07 -5.16 -1.60
CA GLU A 186 9.37 -4.48 -1.65
C GLU A 186 9.96 -4.39 -3.07
N LEU A 187 9.43 -5.16 -4.03
CA LEU A 187 9.79 -5.07 -5.46
C LEU A 187 9.02 -3.97 -6.21
N ILE A 188 7.89 -3.49 -5.69
CA ILE A 188 7.07 -2.44 -6.32
C ILE A 188 7.88 -1.17 -6.59
N PRO A 189 8.65 -0.62 -5.61
CA PRO A 189 9.59 0.47 -5.85
C PRO A 189 10.52 0.29 -7.05
N GLN A 190 11.07 -0.92 -7.22
CA GLN A 190 12.02 -1.22 -8.29
C GLN A 190 11.32 -1.25 -9.65
N ALA A 191 10.11 -1.82 -9.71
CA ALA A 191 9.28 -1.80 -10.91
C ALA A 191 8.89 -0.37 -11.31
N ASN A 192 8.51 0.47 -10.33
CA ASN A 192 8.20 1.88 -10.57
C ASN A 192 9.43 2.66 -11.08
N ALA A 193 10.58 2.44 -10.46
CA ALA A 193 11.85 3.05 -10.85
C ALA A 193 12.31 2.64 -12.26
N LEU A 194 12.03 1.40 -12.69
CA LEU A 194 12.26 0.93 -14.07
C LEU A 194 11.39 1.66 -15.07
N LEU A 195 10.09 1.82 -14.79
CA LEU A 195 9.20 2.57 -15.68
C LEU A 195 9.68 4.03 -15.82
N TYR A 196 10.04 4.67 -14.70
CA TYR A 196 10.60 6.02 -14.76
C TYR A 196 11.91 6.10 -15.57
N LEU A 197 12.81 5.13 -15.38
CA LEU A 197 14.05 5.02 -16.15
C LEU A 197 13.74 4.92 -17.65
N ARG A 198 12.79 4.06 -18.05
CA ARG A 198 12.41 3.91 -19.45
C ARG A 198 11.86 5.20 -20.05
N LEU A 199 11.03 5.92 -19.31
CA LEU A 199 10.49 7.20 -19.76
C LEU A 199 11.59 8.26 -19.93
N THR A 200 12.60 8.24 -19.07
CA THR A 200 13.77 9.14 -19.19
C THR A 200 14.59 8.79 -20.42
N GLU A 201 14.89 7.51 -20.66
CA GLU A 201 15.57 7.05 -21.88
C GLU A 201 14.84 7.49 -23.16
N GLN A 202 13.52 7.35 -23.17
CA GLN A 202 12.69 7.77 -24.31
C GLN A 202 12.72 9.28 -24.51
N ALA A 203 12.71 10.06 -23.42
CA ALA A 203 12.86 11.52 -23.48
C ALA A 203 14.25 11.96 -23.98
N GLU A 204 15.28 11.15 -23.73
CA GLU A 204 16.65 11.34 -24.24
C GLU A 204 16.82 10.86 -25.70
N GLY A 205 15.79 10.26 -26.30
CA GLY A 205 15.77 9.83 -27.70
C GLY A 205 16.15 8.36 -27.92
N HIS A 206 16.31 7.56 -26.86
CA HIS A 206 16.57 6.13 -26.97
C HIS A 206 15.30 5.36 -27.35
N VAL A 207 15.24 4.90 -28.60
CA VAL A 207 14.12 4.09 -29.12
C VAL A 207 14.05 2.74 -28.42
N GLU A 208 15.19 2.06 -28.25
CA GLU A 208 15.29 0.77 -27.57
C GLU A 208 15.77 0.94 -26.12
N PRO A 209 15.43 0.01 -25.20
CA PRO A 209 15.92 0.06 -23.83
C PRO A 209 17.44 -0.07 -23.75
N THR A 210 18.08 0.68 -22.86
CA THR A 210 19.54 0.60 -22.69
C THR A 210 19.97 -0.70 -22.02
N SER A 211 21.27 -1.02 -22.09
CA SER A 211 21.85 -2.16 -21.35
C SER A 211 21.64 -2.04 -19.83
N SER A 212 21.64 -0.82 -19.28
CA SER A 212 21.37 -0.58 -17.86
C SER A 212 19.92 -0.93 -17.50
N PHE A 213 18.97 -0.51 -18.33
CA PHE A 213 17.57 -0.90 -18.18
C PHE A 213 17.41 -2.42 -18.25
N MET A 214 17.97 -3.05 -19.28
CA MET A 214 17.84 -4.50 -19.49
C MET A 214 18.43 -5.31 -18.34
N HIS A 215 19.55 -4.87 -17.76
CA HIS A 215 20.14 -5.52 -16.60
C HIS A 215 19.21 -5.45 -15.37
N LYS A 216 18.70 -4.25 -15.04
CA LYS A 216 17.78 -4.06 -13.91
C LYS A 216 16.45 -4.80 -14.12
N HIS A 217 15.95 -4.82 -15.35
CA HIS A 217 14.75 -5.57 -15.71
C HIS A 217 14.95 -7.08 -15.52
N ALA A 218 16.08 -7.63 -15.96
CA ALA A 218 16.40 -9.05 -15.79
C ALA A 218 16.58 -9.43 -14.31
N GLU A 219 17.26 -8.58 -13.52
CA GLU A 219 17.42 -8.77 -12.07
C GLU A 219 16.05 -8.81 -11.36
N LEU A 220 15.19 -7.83 -11.63
CA LEU A 220 13.86 -7.77 -11.04
C LEU A 220 13.00 -8.96 -11.45
N SER A 221 13.03 -9.33 -12.73
CA SER A 221 12.32 -10.52 -13.23
C SER A 221 12.78 -11.79 -12.50
N SER A 222 14.09 -11.96 -12.32
CA SER A 222 14.65 -13.09 -11.58
C SER A 222 14.18 -13.11 -10.12
N ALA A 223 14.14 -11.95 -9.45
CA ALA A 223 13.68 -11.83 -8.07
C ALA A 223 12.18 -12.20 -7.92
N ILE A 224 11.33 -11.79 -8.86
CA ILE A 224 9.89 -12.10 -8.88
C ILE A 224 9.67 -13.62 -9.02
N GLU A 225 10.39 -14.26 -9.95
CA GLU A 225 10.24 -15.70 -10.21
C GLU A 225 10.89 -16.57 -9.12
N ALA A 226 11.99 -16.11 -8.52
CA ALA A 226 12.66 -16.83 -7.44
C ALA A 226 11.90 -16.77 -6.11
N TRP A 227 11.00 -15.78 -5.93
CA TRP A 227 10.24 -15.64 -4.69
C TRP A 227 9.34 -16.84 -4.45
N LYS A 228 9.35 -17.34 -3.21
CA LYS A 228 8.48 -18.43 -2.74
C LYS A 228 7.86 -18.05 -1.41
N MET A 229 6.60 -18.43 -1.23
CA MET A 229 5.97 -18.33 0.08
C MET A 229 6.65 -19.29 1.05
N ALA A 230 6.94 -18.81 2.26
CA ALA A 230 7.44 -19.67 3.32
C ALA A 230 6.43 -20.78 3.61
N LEU A 231 6.93 -22.01 3.73
CA LEU A 231 6.07 -23.14 4.09
C LEU A 231 5.52 -22.93 5.51
N PRO A 232 4.29 -23.40 5.78
CA PRO A 232 3.78 -23.47 7.14
C PRO A 232 4.78 -24.27 7.98
N ILE A 233 5.40 -23.65 9.00
CA ILE A 233 6.26 -24.39 9.93
C ILE A 233 5.36 -25.31 10.75
N ASP A 234 5.65 -26.60 10.70
CA ASP A 234 4.98 -27.62 11.49
C ASP A 234 5.53 -27.52 12.92
N ASP A 235 4.87 -26.73 13.77
CA ASP A 235 5.15 -26.66 15.21
C ASP A 235 4.72 -27.99 15.87
N SER A 236 5.43 -29.06 15.55
CA SER A 236 5.28 -30.43 16.04
C SER A 236 5.48 -30.59 17.56
N ASN A 237 5.75 -29.49 18.27
CA ASN A 237 5.91 -29.45 19.73
C ASN A 237 4.76 -28.73 20.45
N GLY A 238 3.76 -28.20 19.74
CA GLY A 238 2.58 -27.57 20.33
C GLY A 238 1.35 -28.46 20.20
N SER A 239 0.64 -28.69 21.29
CA SER A 239 -0.68 -29.36 21.30
C SER A 239 -1.72 -28.49 20.56
N HIS A 240 -1.66 -28.44 19.23
CA HIS A 240 -2.64 -27.75 18.43
C HIS A 240 -3.89 -28.61 18.29
N SER A 241 -5.04 -28.05 18.62
CA SER A 241 -6.33 -28.69 18.33
C SER A 241 -6.51 -28.80 16.81
N LEU A 242 -7.20 -29.85 16.34
CA LEU A 242 -7.49 -30.05 14.90
C LEU A 242 -8.14 -28.81 14.22
N GLY A 243 -8.87 -27.98 14.97
CA GLY A 243 -9.49 -26.76 14.45
C GLY A 243 -8.50 -25.62 14.15
N THR A 244 -7.39 -25.53 14.91
CA THR A 244 -6.36 -24.50 14.73
C THR A 244 -5.49 -24.74 13.49
N GLU A 245 -5.20 -26.01 13.18
CA GLU A 245 -4.39 -26.40 12.03
C GLU A 245 -5.13 -26.14 10.70
N GLN A 246 -6.42 -26.51 10.63
CA GLN A 246 -7.24 -26.27 9.44
C GLN A 246 -7.44 -24.77 9.15
N ALA A 247 -7.63 -23.95 10.20
CA ALA A 247 -7.75 -22.50 10.06
C ALA A 247 -6.45 -21.87 9.57
N TYR A 248 -5.30 -22.36 10.06
CA TYR A 248 -3.99 -21.89 9.64
C TYR A 248 -3.66 -22.27 8.18
N LEU A 249 -3.94 -23.51 7.77
CA LEU A 249 -3.79 -23.94 6.37
C LEU A 249 -4.69 -23.12 5.43
N SER A 250 -5.91 -22.79 5.85
CA SER A 250 -6.80 -21.91 5.09
C SER A 250 -6.24 -20.48 4.97
N ALA A 251 -5.65 -19.93 6.03
CA ALA A 251 -5.05 -18.59 6.00
C ALA A 251 -3.78 -18.54 5.12
N TRP A 252 -2.97 -19.60 5.17
CA TRP A 252 -1.81 -19.76 4.30
C TRP A 252 -2.22 -19.86 2.83
N ALA A 253 -3.24 -20.66 2.52
CA ALA A 253 -3.76 -20.78 1.16
C ALA A 253 -4.22 -19.42 0.61
N GLN A 254 -5.00 -18.66 1.39
CA GLN A 254 -5.42 -17.30 1.01
C GLN A 254 -4.21 -16.36 0.81
N SER A 255 -3.21 -16.44 1.70
CA SER A 255 -1.97 -15.65 1.60
C SER A 255 -1.16 -15.99 0.33
N SER A 256 -1.11 -17.27 -0.06
CA SER A 256 -0.48 -17.71 -1.31
C SER A 256 -1.20 -17.15 -2.53
N MET A 257 -2.53 -17.06 -2.48
CA MET A 257 -3.33 -16.47 -3.57
C MET A 257 -3.14 -14.96 -3.68
N VAL A 258 -3.04 -14.25 -2.54
CA VAL A 258 -2.64 -12.84 -2.52
C VAL A 258 -1.27 -12.67 -3.16
N ALA A 259 -0.30 -13.49 -2.75
CA ALA A 259 1.05 -13.42 -3.28
C ALA A 259 1.09 -13.61 -4.81
N GLU A 260 0.32 -14.56 -5.34
CA GLU A 260 0.21 -14.76 -6.79
C GLU A 260 -0.44 -13.56 -7.49
N CYS A 261 -1.47 -12.95 -6.88
CA CYS A 261 -2.07 -11.72 -7.41
C CYS A 261 -1.05 -10.57 -7.50
N ILE A 262 -0.23 -10.38 -6.46
CA ILE A 262 0.85 -9.39 -6.48
C ILE A 262 1.91 -9.74 -7.53
N ARG A 263 2.28 -11.03 -7.66
CA ARG A 263 3.27 -11.49 -8.63
C ARG A 263 2.81 -11.23 -10.07
N ASN A 264 1.57 -11.57 -10.42
CA ASN A 264 1.00 -11.31 -11.75
C ASN A 264 0.98 -9.80 -12.06
N ALA A 265 0.59 -8.97 -11.08
CA ALA A 265 0.62 -7.52 -11.25
C ALA A 265 2.03 -6.96 -11.44
N LEU A 266 3.05 -7.48 -10.72
CA LEU A 266 4.44 -7.10 -10.92
C LEU A 266 4.93 -7.46 -12.33
N ARG A 267 4.60 -8.66 -12.83
CA ARG A 267 4.92 -9.07 -14.22
C ARG A 267 4.29 -8.12 -15.24
N ILE A 268 3.01 -7.79 -15.08
CA ILE A 268 2.30 -6.81 -15.91
C ILE A 268 2.99 -5.44 -15.83
N TYR A 269 3.34 -4.99 -14.63
CA TYR A 269 4.01 -3.72 -14.43
C TYR A 269 5.36 -3.68 -15.14
N MET A 270 6.17 -4.74 -15.08
CA MET A 270 7.45 -4.81 -15.79
C MET A 270 7.27 -4.79 -17.31
N MET A 271 6.29 -5.51 -17.84
CA MET A 271 5.98 -5.48 -19.28
C MET A 271 5.55 -4.08 -19.72
N ALA A 272 4.73 -3.38 -18.91
CA ALA A 272 4.38 -1.99 -19.15
C ALA A 272 5.59 -1.04 -19.01
N ALA A 273 6.49 -1.30 -18.06
CA ALA A 273 7.72 -0.55 -17.87
C ALA A 273 8.67 -0.66 -19.07
N PHE A 274 8.73 -1.84 -19.71
CA PHE A 274 9.50 -2.05 -20.93
C PHE A 274 9.00 -1.17 -22.10
N LEU A 275 7.67 -1.06 -22.24
CA LEU A 275 7.03 -0.22 -23.25
C LEU A 275 7.24 1.29 -23.00
N GLY A 276 7.28 1.71 -21.74
CA GLY A 276 7.36 3.12 -21.37
C GLY A 276 6.12 3.88 -21.83
N SER A 277 6.30 4.89 -22.70
CA SER A 277 5.20 5.68 -23.26
C SER A 277 4.60 5.09 -24.55
N GLN A 278 5.11 3.98 -25.05
CA GLN A 278 4.68 3.38 -26.32
C GLN A 278 3.46 2.48 -26.13
N PRO A 279 2.58 2.36 -27.15
CA PRO A 279 1.51 1.37 -27.13
C PRO A 279 2.10 -0.05 -27.12
N PRO A 280 1.39 -1.04 -26.54
CA PRO A 280 1.86 -2.41 -26.52
C PRO A 280 1.91 -2.99 -27.93
N THR A 281 2.96 -3.78 -28.21
CA THR A 281 3.01 -4.63 -29.41
C THR A 281 2.06 -5.81 -29.23
N PRO A 282 1.59 -6.47 -30.32
CA PRO A 282 0.68 -7.60 -30.21
C PRO A 282 1.18 -8.73 -29.30
N ASP A 283 2.49 -9.02 -29.32
CA ASP A 283 3.09 -10.07 -28.50
C ASP A 283 3.10 -9.71 -27.01
N ILE A 284 3.47 -8.46 -26.68
CA ILE A 284 3.47 -7.97 -25.29
C ILE A 284 2.04 -7.84 -24.79
N GLU A 285 1.11 -7.38 -25.64
CA GLU A 285 -0.30 -7.29 -25.30
C GLU A 285 -0.88 -8.67 -24.95
N LEU A 286 -0.60 -9.69 -25.77
CA LEU A 286 -1.02 -11.06 -25.51
C LEU A 286 -0.44 -11.60 -24.19
N ALA A 287 0.85 -11.36 -23.92
CA ALA A 287 1.49 -11.75 -22.66
C ALA A 287 0.86 -11.04 -21.45
N ILE A 288 0.56 -9.74 -21.56
CA ILE A 288 -0.15 -8.98 -20.53
C ILE A 288 -1.54 -9.55 -20.30
N GLN A 289 -2.33 -9.84 -21.35
CA GLN A 289 -3.68 -10.36 -21.17
C GLN A 289 -3.68 -11.77 -20.56
N HIS A 290 -2.65 -12.59 -20.80
CA HIS A 290 -2.47 -13.87 -20.10
C HIS A 290 -2.36 -13.68 -18.58
N GLU A 291 -1.49 -12.75 -18.13
CA GLU A 291 -1.35 -12.44 -16.71
C GLU A 291 -2.63 -11.80 -16.11
N VAL A 292 -3.34 -10.98 -16.88
CA VAL A 292 -4.65 -10.40 -16.49
C VAL A 292 -5.66 -11.53 -16.20
N LEU A 293 -5.73 -12.54 -17.05
CA LEU A 293 -6.63 -13.68 -16.87
C LEU A 293 -6.22 -14.54 -15.67
N ALA A 294 -4.92 -14.79 -15.46
CA ALA A 294 -4.42 -15.51 -14.30
C ALA A 294 -4.73 -14.78 -12.98
N PHE A 295 -4.59 -13.44 -12.96
CA PHE A 295 -5.01 -12.60 -11.85
C PHE A 295 -6.53 -12.70 -11.62
N ALA A 296 -7.35 -12.58 -12.66
CA ALA A 296 -8.81 -12.63 -12.53
C ALA A 296 -9.28 -13.98 -11.95
N GLN A 297 -8.68 -15.09 -12.37
CA GLN A 297 -8.99 -16.42 -11.81
C GLN A 297 -8.65 -16.52 -10.33
N THR A 298 -7.46 -16.05 -9.94
CA THR A 298 -6.97 -16.14 -8.56
C THR A 298 -7.74 -15.19 -7.62
N SER A 299 -7.92 -13.94 -8.04
CA SER A 299 -8.60 -12.90 -7.25
C SER A 299 -10.03 -13.28 -6.89
N ARG A 300 -10.81 -13.83 -7.83
CA ARG A 300 -12.20 -14.27 -7.58
C ARG A 300 -12.35 -15.18 -6.36
N ALA A 301 -11.39 -16.06 -6.14
CA ALA A 301 -11.43 -17.00 -5.01
C ALA A 301 -11.06 -16.35 -3.65
N ILE A 302 -10.50 -15.14 -3.64
CA ILE A 302 -10.20 -14.39 -2.40
C ILE A 302 -11.02 -13.10 -2.23
N MET A 303 -11.84 -12.69 -3.20
CA MET A 303 -12.61 -11.44 -3.16
C MET A 303 -13.54 -11.34 -1.94
N ASP A 304 -14.12 -12.45 -1.48
CA ASP A 304 -15.01 -12.48 -0.32
C ASP A 304 -14.28 -12.58 1.03
N THR A 305 -12.95 -12.65 1.03
CA THR A 305 -12.11 -12.84 2.23
C THR A 305 -11.51 -11.53 2.73
N SER A 306 -10.97 -11.48 3.96
CA SER A 306 -10.21 -10.32 4.49
C SER A 306 -9.03 -9.90 3.62
N CYS A 307 -8.48 -10.84 2.84
CA CYS A 307 -7.33 -10.61 1.98
C CYS A 307 -7.61 -9.72 0.76
N ALA A 308 -8.89 -9.50 0.40
CA ALA A 308 -9.26 -8.70 -0.75
C ALA A 308 -8.75 -7.25 -0.69
N SER A 309 -8.58 -6.67 0.50
CA SER A 309 -8.00 -5.33 0.63
C SER A 309 -6.52 -5.28 0.25
N ILE A 310 -5.79 -6.38 0.42
CA ILE A 310 -4.34 -6.44 0.23
C ILE A 310 -3.99 -6.33 -1.26
N ILE A 311 -4.86 -6.81 -2.15
CA ILE A 311 -4.62 -6.87 -3.60
C ILE A 311 -5.02 -5.60 -4.36
N LEU A 312 -5.41 -4.51 -3.69
CA LEU A 312 -5.91 -3.31 -4.35
C LEU A 312 -4.88 -2.69 -5.31
N TRP A 313 -3.61 -2.61 -4.92
CA TRP A 313 -2.54 -2.15 -5.83
C TRP A 313 -2.47 -3.01 -7.09
N ALA A 314 -2.47 -4.34 -6.92
CA ALA A 314 -2.40 -5.28 -8.03
C ALA A 314 -3.63 -5.19 -8.95
N LEU A 315 -4.83 -5.04 -8.37
CA LEU A 315 -6.07 -4.82 -9.11
C LEU A 315 -5.97 -3.58 -10.00
N ILE A 316 -5.44 -2.46 -9.47
CA ILE A 316 -5.30 -1.22 -10.25
C ILE A 316 -4.32 -1.43 -11.41
N VAL A 317 -3.14 -2.01 -11.16
CA VAL A 317 -2.15 -2.27 -12.22
C VAL A 317 -2.75 -3.15 -13.32
N VAL A 318 -3.39 -4.26 -12.95
CA VAL A 318 -4.08 -5.16 -13.89
C VAL A 318 -5.17 -4.41 -14.67
N ALA A 319 -5.98 -3.62 -13.99
CA ALA A 319 -7.08 -2.86 -14.60
C ALA A 319 -6.57 -1.84 -15.63
N THR A 320 -5.43 -1.18 -15.39
CA THR A 320 -4.84 -0.23 -16.36
C THR A 320 -4.39 -0.89 -17.66
N CYS A 321 -4.15 -2.20 -17.63
CA CYS A 321 -3.71 -2.99 -18.77
C CYS A 321 -4.81 -3.88 -19.37
N THR A 322 -6.02 -3.89 -18.81
CA THR A 322 -7.11 -4.79 -19.22
C THR A 322 -7.78 -4.30 -20.51
N ARG A 323 -7.93 -5.19 -21.50
CA ARG A 323 -8.66 -4.91 -22.75
C ARG A 323 -10.05 -5.51 -22.80
N ASP A 324 -10.27 -6.63 -22.13
CA ASP A 324 -11.53 -7.35 -22.16
C ASP A 324 -12.65 -6.57 -21.43
N ASP A 325 -13.73 -6.28 -22.15
CA ASP A 325 -14.85 -5.48 -21.63
C ASP A 325 -15.70 -6.22 -20.57
N PHE A 326 -15.65 -7.56 -20.54
CA PHE A 326 -16.30 -8.31 -19.48
C PHE A 326 -15.53 -8.15 -18.16
N LEU A 327 -14.21 -8.33 -18.18
CA LEU A 327 -13.33 -8.11 -17.03
C LEU A 327 -13.37 -6.67 -16.54
N ARG A 328 -13.37 -5.68 -17.45
CA ARG A 328 -13.54 -4.26 -17.07
C ARG A 328 -14.82 -4.04 -16.26
N ARG A 329 -15.94 -4.59 -16.72
CA ARG A 329 -17.23 -4.50 -16.00
C ARG A 329 -17.18 -5.21 -14.65
N GLU A 330 -16.53 -6.37 -14.57
CA GLU A 330 -16.33 -7.12 -13.32
C GLU A 330 -15.50 -6.33 -12.30
N ILE A 331 -14.43 -5.65 -12.74
CA ILE A 331 -13.60 -4.79 -11.91
C ILE A 331 -14.42 -3.61 -11.36
N ILE A 332 -15.18 -2.93 -12.23
CA ILE A 332 -16.03 -1.81 -11.80
C ILE A 332 -17.09 -2.27 -10.80
N TYR A 333 -17.76 -3.39 -11.09
CA TYR A 333 -18.73 -3.99 -10.18
C TYR A 333 -18.10 -4.30 -8.82
N SER A 334 -16.88 -4.84 -8.80
CA SER A 334 -16.15 -5.16 -7.57
C SER A 334 -15.76 -3.93 -6.76
N LEU A 335 -15.38 -2.83 -7.42
CA LEU A 335 -15.08 -1.55 -6.76
C LEU A 335 -16.34 -0.92 -6.15
N ASP A 336 -17.45 -0.94 -6.88
CA ASP A 336 -18.73 -0.36 -6.44
C ASP A 336 -19.38 -1.14 -5.30
N ASN A 337 -19.27 -2.47 -5.35
CA ASN A 337 -19.90 -3.37 -4.37
C ASN A 337 -18.91 -3.87 -3.31
N SER A 338 -17.74 -3.24 -3.21
CA SER A 338 -16.76 -3.56 -2.18
C SER A 338 -17.37 -3.38 -0.79
N ARG A 339 -17.31 -4.45 0.02
CA ARG A 339 -17.78 -4.43 1.40
C ARG A 339 -17.08 -3.40 2.29
N PHE A 340 -15.89 -2.94 1.88
CA PHE A 340 -15.11 -1.96 2.64
C PHE A 340 -15.73 -0.56 2.54
N GLN A 341 -16.45 -0.26 1.45
CA GLN A 341 -17.14 1.02 1.23
C GLN A 341 -16.21 2.20 1.51
N MET A 342 -15.07 2.25 0.82
CA MET A 342 -14.05 3.28 1.01
C MET A 342 -14.06 4.27 -0.14
N ARG A 343 -13.94 5.57 0.19
CA ARG A 343 -14.07 6.66 -0.79
C ARG A 343 -13.07 6.56 -1.95
N HIS A 344 -11.83 6.15 -1.66
CA HIS A 344 -10.79 6.04 -2.69
C HIS A 344 -11.12 4.98 -3.76
N LEU A 345 -11.93 3.96 -3.46
CA LEU A 345 -12.37 2.99 -4.47
C LEU A 345 -13.21 3.67 -5.58
N GLY A 346 -14.02 4.66 -5.23
CA GLY A 346 -14.76 5.47 -6.19
C GLY A 346 -13.85 6.35 -7.06
N LEU A 347 -12.75 6.87 -6.48
CA LEU A 347 -11.74 7.64 -7.23
C LEU A 347 -10.96 6.75 -8.20
N VAL A 348 -10.55 5.56 -7.75
CA VAL A 348 -9.93 4.53 -8.59
C VAL A 348 -10.85 4.16 -9.74
N ARG A 349 -12.13 3.86 -9.45
CA ARG A 349 -13.15 3.56 -10.47
C ARG A 349 -13.25 4.69 -11.50
N GLN A 350 -13.32 5.94 -11.05
CA GLN A 350 -13.40 7.10 -11.93
C GLN A 350 -12.18 7.19 -12.85
N ALA A 351 -10.97 7.01 -12.32
CA ALA A 351 -9.74 7.07 -13.09
C ALA A 351 -9.67 5.95 -14.14
N LEU A 352 -10.08 4.72 -13.79
CA LEU A 352 -10.11 3.57 -14.71
C LEU A 352 -11.13 3.74 -15.84
N VAL A 353 -12.33 4.24 -15.55
CA VAL A 353 -13.34 4.51 -16.57
C VAL A 353 -12.85 5.55 -17.57
N LEU A 354 -12.21 6.62 -17.08
CA LEU A 354 -11.62 7.64 -17.95
C LEU A 354 -10.45 7.07 -18.77
N LEU A 355 -9.64 6.19 -18.19
CA LEU A 355 -8.55 5.53 -18.90
C LEU A 355 -9.07 4.67 -20.05
N TRP A 356 -10.09 3.84 -19.81
CA TRP A 356 -10.64 2.97 -20.85
C TRP A 356 -11.44 3.72 -21.92
N ALA A 357 -11.95 4.92 -21.60
CA ALA A 357 -12.66 5.78 -22.55
C ALA A 357 -11.72 6.68 -23.37
N ASP A 358 -10.44 6.83 -22.98
CA ASP A 358 -9.49 7.68 -23.69
C ASP A 358 -8.99 6.98 -24.97
N ALA A 359 -9.21 7.60 -26.13
CA ALA A 359 -8.86 7.06 -27.43
C ALA A 359 -7.37 7.23 -27.80
N SER A 360 -6.57 7.89 -26.95
CA SER A 360 -5.14 8.06 -27.21
C SER A 360 -4.40 6.73 -27.17
N SER A 361 -3.44 6.54 -28.08
CA SER A 361 -2.61 5.33 -28.11
C SER A 361 -1.77 5.14 -26.84
N GLY A 362 -1.52 6.21 -26.09
CA GLY A 362 -0.83 6.19 -24.80
C GLY A 362 -1.71 5.89 -23.59
N ALA A 363 -3.03 5.74 -23.76
CA ALA A 363 -3.97 5.39 -22.68
C ALA A 363 -3.91 3.89 -22.34
N PHE A 364 -2.74 3.42 -21.91
CA PHE A 364 -2.49 2.03 -21.53
C PHE A 364 -1.50 1.94 -20.37
N GLY A 365 -1.79 1.06 -19.41
CA GLY A 365 -0.93 0.78 -18.27
C GLY A 365 -0.73 1.93 -17.30
N PRO A 366 0.23 1.79 -16.36
CA PRO A 366 0.56 2.79 -15.35
C PRO A 366 0.86 4.20 -15.90
N TYR A 367 1.55 4.29 -17.04
CA TYR A 367 1.85 5.57 -17.70
C TYR A 367 0.57 6.22 -18.25
N GLY A 368 -0.28 5.46 -18.95
CA GLY A 368 -1.56 5.96 -19.43
C GLY A 368 -2.48 6.44 -18.30
N LEU A 369 -2.49 5.73 -17.17
CA LEU A 369 -3.22 6.16 -15.98
C LEU A 369 -2.73 7.53 -15.49
N GLN A 370 -1.42 7.77 -15.45
CA GLN A 370 -0.86 9.07 -15.07
C GLN A 370 -1.38 10.19 -15.99
N LEU A 371 -1.30 9.99 -17.31
CA LEU A 371 -1.76 11.00 -18.29
C LEU A 371 -3.23 11.36 -18.10
N VAL A 372 -4.07 10.35 -17.87
CA VAL A 372 -5.52 10.56 -17.67
C VAL A 372 -5.81 11.23 -16.33
N MET A 373 -5.08 10.86 -15.28
CA MET A 373 -5.17 11.51 -13.98
C MET A 373 -4.79 12.99 -14.05
N GLU A 374 -3.68 13.32 -14.72
CA GLU A 374 -3.24 14.70 -14.93
C GLU A 374 -4.23 15.50 -15.77
N LYS A 375 -4.69 14.94 -16.90
CA LYS A 375 -5.66 15.55 -17.82
C LYS A 375 -6.98 15.90 -17.13
N ASN A 376 -7.42 15.10 -16.16
CA ASN A 376 -8.70 15.26 -15.48
C ASN A 376 -8.58 15.81 -14.05
N ASN A 377 -7.37 16.19 -13.61
CA ASN A 377 -7.08 16.65 -12.25
C ASN A 377 -7.59 15.68 -11.17
N ILE A 378 -7.37 14.38 -11.39
CA ILE A 378 -7.73 13.31 -10.46
C ILE A 378 -6.46 12.89 -9.70
N GLY A 379 -6.56 12.83 -8.39
CA GLY A 379 -5.54 12.24 -7.54
C GLY A 379 -6.19 11.41 -6.45
N PHE A 380 -5.56 10.29 -6.12
CA PHE A 380 -5.98 9.44 -5.02
C PHE A 380 -4.77 8.81 -4.35
N CYS A 381 -5.00 8.26 -3.18
CA CYS A 381 -4.10 7.34 -2.50
C CYS A 381 -4.87 6.09 -2.04
N ILE A 382 -4.16 4.99 -1.84
CA ILE A 382 -4.73 3.70 -1.43
C ILE A 382 -4.10 3.19 -0.12
N PHE A 383 -4.86 2.34 0.58
CA PHE A 383 -4.52 1.66 1.82
C PHE A 383 -4.96 0.20 1.75
#